data_AF-A0A1N6J9X5-F1
#
_entry.id   AF-A0A1N6J9X5-F1
#
_cell.length_a   1.000
_cell.length_b   1.000
_cell.length_c   1.000
_cell.angle_alpha   90.00
_cell.angle_beta   90.00
_cell.angle_gamma   90.00
#
_symmetry.space_group_name_H-M   'P 1'
#
loop_
_entity.id
_entity.type
_entity.pdbx_description
1 polymer ?
#
loop_
_entity_poly.entity_id
_entity_poly.type
_entity_poly.pdbx_seq_one_letter_code
_entity_poly.pdbx_strand_id
1 'polypeptide(L)' 'MNMDQFTDSITIDGEIYDFDPERSVALMPCENCGHLNEVEVTKQSDEYAPSAFSCENCGHWNSFD' A
#
# COMPACT_ATOMS: atom_id res chain seq x y z
N MET A 1 -15.58 -1.41 -5.73
CA MET A 1 -14.14 -1.74 -5.82
C MET A 1 -14.08 -3.15 -6.34
N ASN A 2 -13.62 -3.36 -7.58
CA ASN A 2 -13.42 -4.71 -8.10
C ASN A 2 -12.22 -5.30 -7.34
N MET A 3 -12.41 -6.39 -6.62
CA MET A 3 -11.32 -7.10 -5.92
C MET A 3 -10.41 -7.85 -6.91
N ASP A 4 -10.71 -7.82 -8.21
CA ASP A 4 -9.99 -8.54 -9.27
C ASP A 4 -8.66 -7.87 -9.69
N GLN A 5 -8.34 -6.68 -9.18
CA GLN A 5 -7.13 -5.92 -9.54
C GLN A 5 -5.92 -6.23 -8.63
N PHE A 6 -6.16 -6.61 -7.37
CA PHE A 6 -5.10 -7.00 -6.44
C PHE A 6 -4.90 -8.51 -6.49
N THR A 7 -4.13 -8.95 -7.48
CA THR A 7 -3.96 -10.37 -7.81
C THR A 7 -2.73 -11.01 -7.17
N ASP A 8 -1.86 -10.20 -6.56
CA ASP A 8 -0.62 -10.63 -5.92
C ASP A 8 -0.55 -10.10 -4.48
N SER A 9 0.47 -10.50 -3.74
CA SER A 9 0.72 -10.00 -2.39
C SER A 9 2.19 -9.70 -2.19
N ILE A 10 2.48 -8.56 -1.57
CA ILE A 10 3.84 -8.15 -1.21
C ILE A 10 4.01 -8.15 0.30
N THR A 11 5.24 -8.34 0.76
CA THR A 11 5.59 -8.21 2.17
C THR A 11 6.38 -6.93 2.39
N ILE A 12 5.89 -6.07 3.28
CA ILE A 12 6.57 -4.84 3.71
C ILE A 12 6.64 -4.90 5.24
N ASP A 13 7.83 -4.78 5.81
CA ASP A 13 8.08 -4.86 7.27
C ASP A 13 7.49 -6.09 7.99
N GLY A 14 7.36 -7.21 7.27
CA GLY A 14 6.79 -8.46 7.79
C GLY A 14 5.26 -8.54 7.74
N GLU A 15 4.58 -7.50 7.27
CA GLU A 15 3.15 -7.51 7.00
C GLU A 15 2.87 -7.80 5.52
N ILE A 16 1.77 -8.53 5.26
CA ILE A 16 1.36 -8.91 3.91
C ILE A 16 0.26 -7.96 3.44
N TYR A 17 0.47 -7.36 2.27
CA TYR A 17 -0.47 -6.43 1.65
C TYR A 17 -0.92 -6.93 0.28
N ASP A 18 -2.19 -6.71 -0.03
CA ASP A 18 -2.77 -6.96 -1.34
C ASP A 18 -2.13 -6.02 -2.37
N PHE A 19 -1.61 -6.56 -3.46
CA PHE A 19 -0.81 -5.85 -4.46
C PHE A 19 -1.36 -6.02 -5.87
N ASP A 20 -1.42 -4.91 -6.59
CA ASP A 20 -1.69 -4.82 -8.01
C ASP A 20 -0.34 -4.64 -8.75
N PRO A 21 0.19 -5.71 -9.38
CA PRO A 21 1.46 -5.65 -10.09
C PRO A 21 1.37 -4.86 -11.41
N GLU A 22 0.19 -4.69 -12.00
CA GLU A 22 0.03 -3.91 -13.23
C GLU A 22 0.17 -2.41 -12.96
N ARG A 23 -0.37 -1.96 -11.83
CA ARG A 23 -0.31 -0.55 -11.40
C ARG A 23 0.84 -0.25 -10.45
N SER A 24 1.51 -1.27 -9.91
CA SER A 24 2.49 -1.14 -8.82
C SER A 24 1.88 -0.44 -7.59
N VAL A 25 0.68 -0.87 -7.19
CA VAL A 25 -0.10 -0.28 -6.10
C VAL A 25 -0.45 -1.35 -5.07
N ALA A 26 -0.28 -1.06 -3.78
CA ALA A 26 -0.72 -1.92 -2.68
C ALA A 26 -1.87 -1.29 -1.89
N LEU A 27 -2.72 -2.12 -1.31
CA LEU A 27 -3.71 -1.67 -0.32
C LEU A 27 -3.09 -1.63 1.07
N MET A 28 -2.90 -0.42 1.60
CA MET A 28 -2.32 -0.22 2.92
C MET A 28 -3.31 0.48 3.87
N PRO A 29 -3.46 -0.01 5.11
CA PRO A 29 -4.29 0.65 6.10
C PRO A 29 -3.63 1.94 6.60
N CYS A 30 -4.43 2.99 6.76
CA CYS A 30 -3.98 4.20 7.44
C CYS A 30 -3.71 3.91 8.92
N GLU A 31 -2.57 4.32 9.43
CA GLU A 31 -2.15 4.10 10.82
C GLU A 31 -3.10 4.74 11.84
N ASN A 32 -3.74 5.85 11.46
CA ASN A 32 -4.64 6.60 12.34
C ASN A 32 -6.09 6.05 12.36
N CYS A 33 -6.62 5.57 11.23
CA CYS A 33 -8.04 5.22 11.14
C CYS A 33 -8.35 3.83 10.56
N GLY A 34 -7.34 3.09 10.12
CA GLY A 34 -7.47 1.75 9.54
C GLY A 34 -8.12 1.71 8.15
N HIS A 35 -8.43 2.86 7.54
CA HIS A 35 -8.96 2.90 6.18
C HIS A 35 -7.91 2.41 5.19
N LEU A 36 -8.27 1.50 4.29
CA LEU A 36 -7.38 1.02 3.22
C LEU A 36 -7.25 2.09 2.14
N ASN A 37 -6.01 2.42 1.76
CA ASN A 37 -5.69 3.34 0.68
C ASN A 37 -4.88 2.61 -0.39
N GLU A 38 -5.06 3.03 -1.64
CA GLU A 38 -4.20 2.62 -2.75
C GLU A 38 -2.89 3.40 -2.68
N VAL A 39 -1.79 2.71 -2.40
CA VAL A 39 -0.46 3.30 -2.21
C VAL A 39 0.48 2.82 -3.29
N GLU A 40 1.14 3.73 -3.99
CA GLU A 40 2.17 3.38 -4.96
C GLU A 40 3.38 2.77 -4.26
N VAL A 41 3.84 1.63 -4.78
CA VAL A 41 4.97 0.88 -4.24
C VAL A 41 6.06 0.77 -5.29
N THR A 42 7.27 1.16 -4.93
CA THR A 42 8.46 1.00 -5.77
C THR A 42 9.23 -0.24 -5.35
N LYS A 43 9.55 -1.12 -6.29
CA LYS A 43 10.46 -2.25 -6.03
C LYS A 43 11.91 -1.78 -6.08
N GLN A 44 12.62 -1.83 -4.96
CA GLN A 44 14.05 -1.53 -4.86
C GLN A 44 14.82 -2.82 -4.57
N SER A 45 15.51 -3.34 -5.60
CA SER A 45 16.17 -4.66 -5.55
C SER A 45 15.18 -5.79 -5.23
N ASP A 46 15.27 -6.36 -4.02
CA ASP A 46 14.42 -7.46 -3.54
C ASP A 46 13.36 -6.99 -2.52
N GLU A 47 13.29 -5.69 -2.23
CA GLU A 47 12.36 -5.11 -1.26
C GLU A 47 11.36 -4.17 -1.93
N TYR A 48 10.15 -4.10 -1.35
CA TYR A 48 9.09 -3.21 -1.79
C TYR A 48 9.04 -2.00 -0.85
N ALA A 49 9.15 -0.80 -1.41
CA ALA A 49 9.14 0.45 -0.68
C ALA A 49 7.85 1.24 -1.03
N PRO A 50 6.88 1.36 -0.10
CA PRO A 50 5.68 2.16 -0.30
C PRO A 50 6.00 3.66 -0.24
N SER A 51 5.28 4.44 -1.03
CA SER A 51 5.35 5.90 -0.99
C SER A 51 4.56 6.45 0.19
N ALA A 52 5.02 7.56 0.78
CA ALA A 52 4.22 8.29 1.76
C ALA A 52 2.94 8.84 1.12
N PHE A 53 1.83 8.80 1.86
CA PHE A 53 0.51 9.17 1.33
C PHE A 53 -0.37 9.84 2.39
N SER A 54 -1.25 10.73 1.94
CA SER A 54 -2.34 11.26 2.76
C SER A 54 -3.55 10.33 2.68
N CYS A 55 -4.09 9.91 3.82
CA CYS A 55 -5.28 9.07 3.86
C CYS A 55 -6.49 9.79 3.25
N GLU A 56 -7.18 9.14 2.32
CA GLU A 56 -8.37 9.69 1.64
C GLU A 56 -9.57 9.88 2.58
N ASN A 57 -9.63 9.11 3.67
CA ASN A 57 -10.73 9.15 4.62
C ASN A 57 -10.52 10.19 5.75
N CYS A 58 -9.32 10.29 6.33
CA CYS A 58 -9.07 11.14 7.50
C CYS A 58 -8.04 12.26 7.29
N GLY A 59 -7.38 12.32 6.13
CA GLY A 59 -6.35 13.32 5.83
C GLY A 59 -5.04 13.17 6.61
N HIS A 60 -4.87 12.08 7.36
CA HIS A 60 -3.63 11.79 8.07
C HIS A 60 -2.51 11.47 7.08
N TRP A 61 -1.31 12.03 7.30
CA TRP A 61 -0.12 11.74 6.52
C TRP A 61 0.56 10.47 7.06
N ASN A 62 0.59 9.41 6.25
CA ASN A 62 1.29 8.16 6.57
C ASN A 62 2.63 8.18 5.84
N SER A 63 3.70 7.87 6.56
CA SER A 63 5.06 7.84 6.04
C SER A 63 5.78 6.61 6.57
N PHE A 64 6.58 5.99 5.70
CA PHE A 64 7.38 4.82 6.00
C PHE A 64 8.85 5.28 6.01
N ASP A 65 9.54 5.13 7.14
CA ASP A 65 10.89 5.63 7.41
C ASP A 65 11.86 4.47 7.62
#